data_AF-A0A7Y3HGN7-F1
#
_entry.id   AF-A0A7Y3HGN7-F1
#
_cell.length_a   1.000
_cell.length_b   1.000
_cell.length_c   1.000
_cell.angle_alpha   90.00
_cell.angle_beta   90.00
_cell.angle_gamma   90.00
#
_symmetry.space_group_name_H-M   'P 1'
#
loop_
_entity.id
_entity.type
_entity.pdbx_description
1 polymer ?
#
loop_
_entity_poly.entity_id
_entity_poly.type
_entity_poly.pdbx_seq_one_letter_code
_entity_poly.pdbx_strand_id
1 'polypeptide(L)'
;AALALIASACGAARSADTTTTSTTVGSRPATTTPGTTGSGGSVDSEIQDRIDELIIEAQQLRGLEFLEPVDVVLLTDEEYQARFAQIVEEELAEEDVQAINALLRVLGIIEEDEDYRRLVETLLSAGTGGFYDPETEELVVRLVGGEFGPYAESVVVHELVHALQDQHFDLLDNEDLEGDEAYVATAVIEGDALLREVTFVQAMSLADQASYLGDISSIDLSALDSLPGYIVNSFQSAYLDGFTFHQRVGLDEIDSHFVDLPESSEQILDADSYRADEQPREVTLPDYEIPGYEVWFDAPAGQKDLELLLTDGVPTNDAIEAAQGWGGDWNRVYNARDEDAVYVLSYLGDSKADAEQLADAFSDYIDAMVPAEAYTLVERDEDAVLVIIASDPAIGPDLAEAFS
;
A
#
# COMPACT_ATOMS: atom_id res chain seq x y z
N ALA A 1 6.12 4.78 5.33
CA ALA A 1 5.89 3.54 4.57
C ALA A 1 4.52 2.89 4.88
N ALA A 2 4.18 2.62 6.16
CA ALA A 2 2.88 2.04 6.57
C ALA A 2 1.61 2.83 6.13
N LEU A 3 1.70 4.16 5.95
CA LEU A 3 0.60 5.01 5.44
C LEU A 3 0.55 5.08 3.91
N ALA A 4 1.70 5.01 3.24
CA ALA A 4 1.77 4.92 1.77
C ALA A 4 1.11 3.63 1.28
N LEU A 5 1.22 2.53 2.05
CA LEU A 5 0.52 1.26 1.81
C LEU A 5 -1.00 1.38 1.81
N ILE A 6 -1.58 2.32 2.57
CA ILE A 6 -3.03 2.53 2.68
C ILE A 6 -3.53 3.39 1.51
N ALA A 7 -2.74 4.39 1.11
CA ALA A 7 -3.04 5.21 -0.05
C ALA A 7 -2.94 4.42 -1.37
N SER A 8 -1.92 3.58 -1.52
CA SER A 8 -1.73 2.73 -2.71
C SER A 8 -2.78 1.61 -2.83
N ALA A 9 -3.19 1.00 -1.71
CA ALA A 9 -4.15 -0.11 -1.70
C ALA A 9 -5.62 0.30 -1.92
N CYS A 10 -5.94 1.58 -1.80
CA CYS A 10 -7.30 2.09 -1.97
C CYS A 10 -7.39 3.27 -2.92
N GLY A 11 -6.30 3.64 -3.61
CA GLY A 11 -6.29 4.75 -4.56
C GLY A 11 -6.55 6.11 -3.90
N ALA A 12 -5.99 6.38 -2.72
CA ALA A 12 -6.13 7.69 -2.10
C ALA A 12 -5.25 8.71 -2.84
N ALA A 13 -5.82 9.39 -3.84
CA ALA A 13 -5.22 10.50 -4.55
C ALA A 13 -5.64 11.84 -3.92
N ARG A 14 -4.68 12.76 -3.75
CA ARG A 14 -4.97 14.20 -3.62
C ARG A 14 -5.21 14.77 -5.01
N SER A 15 -6.42 15.24 -5.30
CA SER A 15 -6.65 16.08 -6.48
C SER A 15 -5.89 17.41 -6.33
N ALA A 16 -4.78 17.56 -7.08
CA ALA A 16 -4.08 18.82 -7.20
C ALA A 16 -4.91 19.82 -8.02
N ASP A 17 -5.78 20.57 -7.36
CA ASP A 17 -6.56 21.63 -7.98
C ASP A 17 -5.62 22.72 -8.54
N THR A 18 -5.34 22.62 -9.84
CA THR A 18 -4.40 23.47 -10.56
C THR A 18 -5.05 24.82 -10.84
N THR A 19 -5.05 25.72 -9.84
CA THR A 19 -5.33 27.14 -10.07
C THR A 19 -4.09 27.99 -9.81
N THR A 20 -3.28 28.14 -10.85
CA THR A 20 -2.13 29.06 -10.93
C THR A 20 -2.56 30.50 -10.62
N THR A 21 -2.33 30.95 -9.38
CA THR A 21 -2.35 32.38 -9.05
C THR A 21 -1.14 32.75 -8.21
N SER A 22 -0.08 33.19 -8.89
CA SER A 22 1.11 33.80 -8.29
C SER A 22 0.70 34.96 -7.37
N THR A 23 0.83 34.76 -6.05
CA THR A 23 0.76 35.85 -5.07
C THR A 23 1.91 35.70 -4.08
N THR A 24 2.85 36.63 -4.16
CA THR A 24 3.89 36.85 -3.16
C THR A 24 3.24 37.42 -1.89
N VAL A 25 3.77 37.04 -0.70
CA VAL A 25 3.56 37.57 0.68
C VAL A 25 3.14 36.41 1.61
N GLY A 26 3.75 36.12 2.75
CA GLY A 26 4.80 36.78 3.52
C GLY A 26 5.03 35.96 4.80
N SER A 27 6.25 36.01 5.34
CA SER A 27 6.67 35.31 6.55
C SER A 27 5.65 35.41 7.69
N ARG A 28 5.12 34.28 8.14
CA ARG A 28 4.34 34.15 9.37
C ARG A 28 5.26 33.71 10.52
N PRO A 29 5.05 34.17 11.77
CA PRO A 29 6.04 34.07 12.83
C PRO A 29 6.13 32.65 13.39
N ALA A 30 7.33 32.29 13.85
CA ALA A 30 7.60 31.15 14.70
C ALA A 30 6.59 31.13 15.86
N THR A 31 5.73 30.12 15.87
CA THR A 31 4.86 29.83 17.02
C THR A 31 5.71 29.08 18.01
N THR A 32 5.96 29.70 19.16
CA THR A 32 6.66 29.11 20.30
C THR A 32 5.84 27.93 20.82
N THR A 33 6.39 26.73 20.71
CA THR A 33 5.90 25.51 21.36
C THR A 33 5.86 25.71 22.88
N PRO A 34 4.72 25.52 23.56
CA PRO A 34 4.71 25.33 25.00
C PRO A 34 5.36 23.98 25.30
N GLY A 35 6.47 24.00 26.04
CA GLY A 35 7.12 22.80 26.55
C GLY A 35 6.17 22.03 27.47
N THR A 36 5.55 20.99 26.92
CA THR A 36 4.97 19.90 27.71
C THR A 36 6.09 18.91 27.95
N THR A 37 6.58 18.90 29.18
CA THR A 37 7.41 17.83 29.73
C THR A 37 6.52 16.61 29.92
N GLY A 38 6.28 15.89 28.83
CA GLY A 38 5.86 14.50 28.87
C GLY A 38 7.07 13.66 29.21
N SER A 39 7.02 12.97 30.33
CA SER A 39 8.06 12.04 30.79
C SER A 39 8.01 10.78 29.92
N GLY A 40 8.52 10.84 28.69
CA GLY A 40 8.92 9.64 27.95
C GLY A 40 10.02 8.95 28.76
N GLY A 41 9.84 7.67 29.08
CA GLY A 41 10.77 6.92 29.92
C GLY A 41 12.18 7.02 29.36
N SER A 42 13.17 7.31 30.21
CA SER A 42 14.56 7.15 29.79
C SER A 42 14.76 5.68 29.43
N VAL A 43 15.02 5.41 28.15
CA VAL A 43 15.49 4.11 27.68
C VAL A 43 16.61 3.66 28.63
N ASP A 44 16.52 2.43 29.13
CA ASP A 44 17.57 1.85 29.98
C ASP A 44 18.90 1.95 29.22
N SER A 45 20.00 2.28 29.88
CA SER A 45 21.30 2.44 29.21
C SER A 45 21.70 1.21 28.41
N GLU A 46 21.26 0.01 28.84
CA GLU A 46 21.51 -1.24 28.10
C GLU A 46 20.71 -1.32 26.79
N ILE A 47 19.47 -0.82 26.76
CA ILE A 47 18.64 -0.78 25.55
C ILE A 47 19.21 0.25 24.57
N GLN A 48 19.65 1.41 25.07
CA GLN A 48 20.28 2.42 24.21
C GLN A 48 21.58 1.90 23.59
N ASP A 49 22.44 1.25 24.38
CA ASP A 49 23.66 0.64 23.87
C ASP A 49 23.35 -0.40 22.77
N ARG A 50 22.25 -1.17 22.92
CA ARG A 50 21.82 -2.12 21.89
C ARG A 50 21.27 -1.43 20.64
N ILE A 51 20.50 -0.36 20.77
CA ILE A 51 20.03 0.44 19.61
C ILE A 51 21.23 1.01 18.84
N ASP A 52 22.23 1.53 19.53
CA ASP A 52 23.45 2.04 18.90
C ASP A 52 24.19 0.93 18.11
N GLU A 53 24.18 -0.31 18.61
CA GLU A 53 24.68 -1.47 17.86
C GLU A 53 23.82 -1.77 16.62
N LEU A 54 22.49 -1.77 16.75
CA LEU A 54 21.57 -2.02 15.62
C LEU A 54 21.71 -0.98 14.50
N ILE A 55 21.97 0.29 14.84
CA ILE A 55 22.29 1.35 13.87
C ILE A 55 23.54 0.99 13.05
N ILE A 56 24.56 0.42 13.69
CA ILE A 56 25.78 -0.05 13.00
C ILE A 56 25.47 -1.28 12.14
N GLU A 57 24.66 -2.21 12.64
CA GLU A 57 24.29 -3.43 11.93
C GLU A 57 23.43 -3.12 10.68
N ALA A 58 22.46 -2.21 10.77
CA ALA A 58 21.64 -1.77 9.64
C ALA A 58 22.49 -1.16 8.52
N GLN A 59 23.45 -0.31 8.85
CA GLN A 59 24.42 0.25 7.89
C GLN A 59 25.27 -0.86 7.22
N GLN A 60 25.69 -1.87 7.99
CA GLN A 60 26.44 -3.00 7.44
C GLN A 60 25.59 -3.87 6.51
N LEU A 61 24.32 -4.10 6.86
CA LEU A 61 23.38 -4.89 6.08
C LEU A 61 23.03 -4.19 4.76
N ARG A 62 22.84 -2.87 4.77
CA ARG A 62 22.55 -2.08 3.57
C ARG A 62 23.77 -1.68 2.76
N GLY A 63 24.95 -1.61 3.37
CA GLY A 63 26.14 -1.06 2.74
C GLY A 63 26.10 0.47 2.58
N LEU A 64 25.20 1.15 3.31
CA LEU A 64 25.03 2.60 3.33
C LEU A 64 25.37 3.14 4.71
N GLU A 65 25.93 4.34 4.79
CA GLU A 65 26.14 5.06 6.05
C GLU A 65 25.02 6.07 6.27
N PHE A 66 24.55 6.25 7.51
CA PHE A 66 23.63 7.33 7.83
C PHE A 66 24.30 8.70 7.58
N LEU A 67 23.62 9.56 6.86
CA LEU A 67 24.03 10.95 6.60
C LEU A 67 23.72 11.84 7.81
N GLU A 68 22.61 11.55 8.51
CA GLU A 68 22.16 12.26 9.70
C GLU A 68 21.80 11.26 10.82
N PRO A 69 21.92 11.65 12.12
CA PRO A 69 21.55 10.78 13.22
C PRO A 69 20.07 10.39 13.17
N VAL A 70 19.76 9.14 13.52
CA VAL A 70 18.38 8.64 13.63
C VAL A 70 18.06 8.36 15.09
N ASP A 71 16.96 8.93 15.57
CA ASP A 71 16.46 8.72 16.93
C ASP A 71 15.39 7.61 16.92
N VAL A 72 15.55 6.60 17.79
CA VAL A 72 14.62 5.48 17.94
C VAL A 72 13.72 5.70 19.16
N VAL A 73 12.41 5.74 18.93
CA VAL A 73 11.38 5.92 19.95
C VAL A 73 10.69 4.57 20.21
N LEU A 74 10.87 4.04 21.41
CA LEU A 74 10.19 2.83 21.84
C LEU A 74 8.89 3.17 22.56
N LEU A 75 7.77 2.62 22.10
CA LEU A 75 6.44 2.82 22.70
C LEU A 75 5.89 1.52 23.27
N THR A 76 5.14 1.64 24.37
CA THR A 76 4.28 0.54 24.81
C THR A 76 3.15 0.30 23.80
N ASP A 77 2.52 -0.87 23.88
CA ASP A 77 1.37 -1.22 23.06
C ASP A 77 0.27 -0.14 23.04
N GLU A 78 -0.10 0.35 24.22
CA GLU A 78 -1.15 1.35 24.40
C GLU A 78 -0.76 2.72 23.80
N GLU A 79 0.51 3.12 23.96
CA GLU A 79 1.04 4.37 23.40
C GLU A 79 1.14 4.30 21.88
N TYR A 80 1.56 3.15 21.34
CA TYR A 80 1.67 2.92 19.91
C TYR A 80 0.31 2.99 19.23
N GLN A 81 -0.71 2.31 19.80
CA GLN A 81 -2.08 2.36 19.28
C GLN A 81 -2.66 3.78 19.30
N ALA A 82 -2.42 4.53 20.39
CA ALA A 82 -2.88 5.91 20.49
C ALA A 82 -2.20 6.83 19.45
N ARG A 83 -0.89 6.61 19.20
CA ARG A 83 -0.16 7.34 18.15
C ARG A 83 -0.72 7.03 16.77
N PHE A 84 -0.94 5.75 16.46
CA PHE A 84 -1.46 5.34 15.17
C PHE A 84 -2.87 5.89 14.89
N ALA A 85 -3.76 5.84 15.88
CA ALA A 85 -5.10 6.42 15.75
C ALA A 85 -5.06 7.93 15.45
N GLN A 86 -4.10 8.65 16.04
CA GLN A 86 -3.90 10.07 15.72
C GLN A 86 -3.41 10.27 14.29
N ILE A 87 -2.43 9.48 13.85
CA ILE A 87 -1.89 9.59 12.49
C ILE A 87 -2.98 9.28 11.45
N VAL A 88 -3.76 8.23 11.64
CA VAL A 88 -4.88 7.91 10.74
C VAL A 88 -5.93 9.03 10.70
N GLU A 89 -6.22 9.67 11.82
CA GLU A 89 -7.12 10.83 11.88
C GLU A 89 -6.57 12.05 11.13
N GLU A 90 -5.25 12.27 11.17
CA GLU A 90 -4.58 13.40 10.52
C GLU A 90 -4.42 13.20 9.00
N GLU A 91 -4.09 11.98 8.57
CA GLU A 91 -3.79 11.66 7.18
C GLU A 91 -5.03 11.34 6.33
N LEU A 92 -6.03 10.64 6.89
CA LEU A 92 -7.24 10.32 6.14
C LEU A 92 -8.27 11.44 6.26
N ALA A 93 -8.41 12.26 5.21
CA ALA A 93 -9.48 13.25 5.16
C ALA A 93 -10.85 12.56 5.09
N GLU A 94 -11.85 13.18 5.71
CA GLU A 94 -13.21 12.63 5.76
C GLU A 94 -13.84 12.45 4.36
N GLU A 95 -13.50 13.32 3.41
CA GLU A 95 -13.96 13.22 2.02
C GLU A 95 -13.38 11.99 1.31
N ASP A 96 -12.09 11.70 1.53
CA ASP A 96 -11.43 10.52 0.97
C ASP A 96 -11.99 9.23 1.58
N VAL A 97 -12.25 9.22 2.89
CA VAL A 97 -12.88 8.06 3.55
C VAL A 97 -14.28 7.79 2.98
N GLN A 98 -15.08 8.83 2.70
CA GLN A 98 -16.39 8.67 2.08
C GLN A 98 -16.30 8.14 0.64
N ALA A 99 -15.35 8.67 -0.12
CA ALA A 99 -15.04 8.22 -1.47
C ALA A 99 -14.60 6.74 -1.53
N ILE A 100 -13.70 6.34 -0.64
CA ILE A 100 -13.22 4.95 -0.52
C ILE A 100 -14.35 4.04 -0.05
N ASN A 101 -15.15 4.45 0.94
CA ASN A 101 -16.31 3.69 1.39
C ASN A 101 -17.30 3.42 0.25
N ALA A 102 -17.58 4.43 -0.58
CA ALA A 102 -18.46 4.28 -1.75
C ALA A 102 -17.88 3.26 -2.76
N LEU A 103 -16.58 3.35 -3.05
CA LEU A 103 -15.88 2.40 -3.93
C LEU A 103 -15.92 0.97 -3.39
N LEU A 104 -15.52 0.76 -2.13
CA LEU A 104 -15.46 -0.57 -1.53
C LEU A 104 -16.85 -1.22 -1.43
N ARG A 105 -17.91 -0.43 -1.19
CA ARG A 105 -19.29 -0.93 -1.18
C ARG A 105 -19.78 -1.31 -2.57
N VAL A 106 -19.50 -0.51 -3.61
CA VAL A 106 -19.93 -0.86 -4.97
C VAL A 106 -19.20 -2.10 -5.50
N LEU A 107 -17.95 -2.31 -5.08
CA LEU A 107 -17.20 -3.54 -5.35
C LEU A 107 -17.64 -4.72 -4.47
N GLY A 108 -18.40 -4.48 -3.39
CA GLY A 108 -18.85 -5.52 -2.47
C GLY A 108 -17.80 -5.99 -1.45
N ILE A 109 -16.72 -5.23 -1.28
CA ILE A 109 -15.62 -5.53 -0.34
C ILE A 109 -16.04 -5.25 1.10
N ILE A 110 -16.88 -4.23 1.32
CA ILE A 110 -17.40 -3.87 2.64
C ILE A 110 -18.93 -3.75 2.65
N GLU A 111 -19.55 -4.01 3.79
CA GLU A 111 -20.99 -3.81 4.03
C GLU A 111 -21.34 -2.32 4.29
N GLU A 112 -22.63 -1.98 4.27
CA GLU A 112 -23.11 -0.59 4.47
C GLU A 112 -22.71 0.03 5.82
N ASP A 113 -22.62 -0.77 6.89
CA ASP A 113 -22.28 -0.30 8.24
C ASP A 113 -20.78 -0.36 8.57
N GLU A 114 -19.98 -0.88 7.64
CA GLU A 114 -18.52 -0.84 7.72
C GLU A 114 -17.96 0.51 7.25
N ASP A 115 -16.77 0.81 7.75
CA ASP A 115 -16.12 2.11 7.58
C ASP A 115 -14.61 1.93 7.42
N TYR A 116 -14.09 2.42 6.30
CA TYR A 116 -12.70 2.25 5.89
C TYR A 116 -11.71 2.74 6.95
N ARG A 117 -11.99 3.90 7.59
CA ARG A 117 -11.12 4.44 8.66
C ARG A 117 -10.96 3.42 9.78
N ARG A 118 -12.06 2.81 10.25
CA ARG A 118 -12.00 1.79 11.31
C ARG A 118 -11.29 0.51 10.87
N LEU A 119 -11.47 0.09 9.62
CA LEU A 119 -10.78 -1.08 9.07
C LEU A 119 -9.27 -0.85 9.09
N VAL A 120 -8.83 0.32 8.63
CA VAL A 120 -7.43 0.75 8.60
C VAL A 120 -6.85 0.93 10.01
N GLU A 121 -7.57 1.57 10.93
CA GLU A 121 -7.16 1.67 12.34
C GLU A 121 -6.93 0.28 12.96
N THR A 122 -7.84 -0.67 12.67
CA THR A 122 -7.74 -2.05 13.16
C THR A 122 -6.55 -2.76 12.54
N LEU A 123 -6.38 -2.66 11.22
CA LEU A 123 -5.28 -3.24 10.47
C LEU A 123 -3.93 -2.79 11.00
N LEU A 124 -3.71 -1.48 11.13
CA LEU A 124 -2.43 -0.92 11.54
C LEU A 124 -2.12 -1.20 13.01
N SER A 125 -3.13 -1.07 13.88
CA SER A 125 -3.00 -1.37 15.30
C SER A 125 -2.61 -2.83 15.57
N ALA A 126 -3.14 -3.78 14.79
CA ALA A 126 -2.84 -5.20 14.96
C ALA A 126 -1.64 -5.67 14.13
N GLY A 127 -1.45 -5.11 12.93
CA GLY A 127 -0.55 -5.63 11.90
C GLY A 127 0.85 -5.03 11.87
N THR A 128 1.10 -3.90 12.56
CA THR A 128 2.41 -3.21 12.51
C THR A 128 3.20 -3.36 13.81
N GLY A 129 4.52 -3.56 13.66
CA GLY A 129 5.50 -3.59 14.75
C GLY A 129 6.21 -2.26 14.98
N GLY A 130 6.24 -1.39 13.97
CA GLY A 130 6.92 -0.10 13.98
C GLY A 130 6.59 0.71 12.73
N PHE A 131 7.11 1.93 12.67
CA PHE A 131 7.13 2.75 11.46
C PHE A 131 8.26 3.78 11.50
N TYR A 132 8.77 4.10 10.32
CA TYR A 132 9.55 5.29 10.03
C TYR A 132 8.69 6.29 9.24
N ASP A 133 8.72 7.54 9.69
CA ASP A 133 8.05 8.67 9.05
C ASP A 133 9.10 9.54 8.33
N PRO A 134 9.10 9.60 6.99
CA PRO A 134 10.05 10.42 6.23
C PRO A 134 9.81 11.93 6.37
N GLU A 135 8.61 12.39 6.75
CA GLU A 135 8.36 13.83 6.92
C GLU A 135 8.92 14.37 8.24
N THR A 136 8.82 13.57 9.30
CA THR A 136 9.29 13.96 10.64
C THR A 136 10.64 13.36 11.00
N GLU A 137 11.14 12.42 10.18
CA GLU A 137 12.34 11.61 10.40
C GLU A 137 12.29 10.81 11.72
N GLU A 138 11.08 10.59 12.28
CA GLU A 138 10.88 9.86 13.53
C GLU A 138 10.77 8.35 13.25
N LEU A 139 11.55 7.55 13.98
CA LEU A 139 11.48 6.09 13.96
C LEU A 139 10.81 5.59 15.24
N VAL A 140 9.65 4.95 15.11
CA VAL A 140 8.84 4.47 16.24
C VAL A 140 8.72 2.95 16.21
N VAL A 141 9.00 2.28 17.34
CA VAL A 141 8.87 0.82 17.47
C VAL A 141 7.99 0.44 18.65
N ARG A 142 7.10 -0.52 18.42
CA ARG A 142 6.19 -1.09 19.41
C ARG A 142 6.86 -2.18 20.24
N LEU A 143 6.77 -2.06 21.55
CA LEU A 143 7.20 -3.10 22.50
C LEU A 143 6.05 -4.07 22.79
N VAL A 144 5.92 -5.12 21.97
CA VAL A 144 4.97 -6.21 22.22
C VAL A 144 5.32 -6.89 23.55
N GLY A 145 4.36 -6.97 24.48
CA GLY A 145 4.59 -7.50 25.82
C GLY A 145 5.41 -6.58 26.76
N GLY A 146 5.78 -5.39 26.30
CA GLY A 146 6.50 -4.37 27.08
C GLY A 146 8.00 -4.63 27.25
N GLU A 147 8.58 -5.58 26.51
CA GLU A 147 10.01 -5.90 26.57
C GLU A 147 10.70 -5.58 25.25
N PHE A 148 11.95 -5.09 25.34
CA PHE A 148 12.82 -4.93 24.18
C PHE A 148 13.60 -6.24 23.97
N GLY A 149 13.13 -7.06 23.04
CA GLY A 149 13.67 -8.38 22.72
C GLY A 149 13.89 -8.58 21.22
N PRO A 150 14.25 -9.81 20.77
CA PRO A 150 14.66 -10.07 19.39
C PRO A 150 13.65 -9.66 18.31
N TYR A 151 12.33 -9.72 18.58
CA TYR A 151 11.33 -9.16 17.66
C TYR A 151 11.39 -7.63 17.57
N ALA A 152 11.46 -6.92 18.69
CA ALA A 152 11.62 -5.46 18.67
C ALA A 152 12.94 -5.04 17.99
N GLU A 153 14.02 -5.80 18.18
CA GLU A 153 15.28 -5.57 17.47
C GLU A 153 15.13 -5.74 15.94
N SER A 154 14.37 -6.74 15.47
CA SER A 154 14.17 -6.95 14.03
C SER A 154 13.38 -5.79 13.41
N VAL A 155 12.34 -5.32 14.11
CA VAL A 155 11.59 -4.14 13.70
C VAL A 155 12.47 -2.89 13.68
N VAL A 156 13.31 -2.66 14.70
CA VAL A 156 14.27 -1.54 14.68
C VAL A 156 15.16 -1.61 13.45
N VAL A 157 15.65 -2.80 13.07
CA VAL A 157 16.45 -2.96 11.85
C VAL A 157 15.64 -2.64 10.59
N HIS A 158 14.39 -3.11 10.48
CA HIS A 158 13.50 -2.79 9.36
C HIS A 158 13.33 -1.27 9.21
N GLU A 159 12.97 -0.59 10.29
CA GLU A 159 12.72 0.86 10.24
C GLU A 159 14.02 1.68 10.03
N LEU A 160 15.16 1.21 10.54
CA LEU A 160 16.46 1.83 10.26
C LEU A 160 16.84 1.71 8.78
N VAL A 161 16.40 0.65 8.10
CA VAL A 161 16.58 0.54 6.65
C VAL A 161 15.73 1.57 5.92
N HIS A 162 14.50 1.84 6.35
CA HIS A 162 13.72 2.96 5.80
C HIS A 162 14.41 4.30 5.99
N ALA A 163 14.96 4.57 7.16
CA ALA A 163 15.73 5.80 7.38
C ALA A 163 16.99 5.89 6.50
N LEU A 164 17.66 4.76 6.20
CA LEU A 164 18.76 4.73 5.24
C LEU A 164 18.28 4.97 3.80
N GLN A 165 17.15 4.39 3.42
CA GLN A 165 16.56 4.59 2.10
C GLN A 165 16.20 6.06 1.90
N ASP A 166 15.54 6.67 2.88
CA ASP A 166 15.13 8.07 2.83
C ASP A 166 16.31 9.04 2.75
N GLN A 167 17.31 8.88 3.60
CA GLN A 167 18.48 9.76 3.58
C GLN A 167 19.29 9.68 2.27
N HIS A 168 19.21 8.57 1.52
CA HIS A 168 19.99 8.40 0.28
C HIS A 168 19.18 8.61 -1.00
N PHE A 169 17.87 8.35 -0.97
CA PHE A 169 17.02 8.31 -2.15
C PHE A 169 15.77 9.19 -2.08
N ASP A 170 15.53 9.88 -0.94
CA ASP A 170 14.40 10.79 -0.72
C ASP A 170 13.05 10.09 -0.97
N LEU A 171 12.51 9.39 0.04
CA LEU A 171 11.31 8.59 -0.18
C LEU A 171 10.08 9.44 -0.52
N LEU A 172 10.11 10.73 -0.17
CA LEU A 172 9.04 11.69 -0.48
C LEU A 172 8.91 11.96 -1.98
N ASP A 173 9.93 11.70 -2.79
CA ASP A 173 9.83 11.82 -4.26
C ASP A 173 8.76 10.87 -4.86
N ASN A 174 8.26 9.89 -4.10
CA ASN A 174 7.22 8.95 -4.51
C ASN A 174 5.81 9.33 -4.04
N GLU A 175 5.61 10.45 -3.33
CA GLU A 175 4.32 10.81 -2.71
C GLU A 175 3.20 11.11 -3.73
N ASP A 176 3.58 11.53 -4.94
CA ASP A 176 2.68 11.87 -6.04
C ASP A 176 2.38 10.65 -6.96
N LEU A 177 2.97 9.48 -6.70
CA LEU A 177 2.69 8.27 -7.48
C LEU A 177 1.30 7.72 -7.12
N GLU A 178 0.62 7.16 -8.12
CA GLU A 178 -0.73 6.61 -7.97
C GLU A 178 -0.83 5.21 -8.60
N GLY A 179 -1.81 4.42 -8.15
CA GLY A 179 -2.11 3.11 -8.73
C GLY A 179 -0.92 2.16 -8.75
N ASP A 180 -0.69 1.51 -9.90
CA ASP A 180 0.38 0.53 -10.07
C ASP A 180 1.78 1.09 -9.79
N GLU A 181 2.05 2.35 -10.16
CA GLU A 181 3.35 2.99 -9.90
C GLU A 181 3.61 3.15 -8.40
N ALA A 182 2.59 3.55 -7.64
CA ALA A 182 2.67 3.67 -6.19
C ALA A 182 2.88 2.30 -5.51
N TYR A 183 2.23 1.25 -6.05
CA TYR A 183 2.45 -0.12 -5.60
C TYR A 183 3.90 -0.57 -5.83
N VAL A 184 4.45 -0.31 -7.01
CA VAL A 184 5.82 -0.67 -7.36
C VAL A 184 6.83 0.01 -6.45
N ALA A 185 6.72 1.32 -6.25
CA ALA A 185 7.58 2.06 -5.33
C ALA A 185 7.53 1.46 -3.92
N THR A 186 6.33 1.20 -3.41
CA THR A 186 6.11 0.58 -2.11
C THR A 186 6.76 -0.80 -2.02
N ALA A 187 6.58 -1.65 -3.03
CA ALA A 187 7.16 -2.99 -3.05
C ALA A 187 8.69 -2.96 -3.08
N VAL A 188 9.30 -2.05 -3.84
CA VAL A 188 10.77 -1.88 -3.84
C VAL A 188 11.29 -1.48 -2.46
N ILE A 189 10.66 -0.49 -1.83
CA ILE A 189 11.03 0.06 -0.53
C ILE A 189 10.89 -1.00 0.57
N GLU A 190 9.70 -1.60 0.68
CA GLU A 190 9.38 -2.58 1.74
C GLU A 190 10.11 -3.90 1.55
N GLY A 191 10.30 -4.32 0.29
CA GLY A 191 11.02 -5.53 -0.03
C GLY A 191 12.50 -5.48 0.39
N ASP A 192 13.16 -4.33 0.21
CA ASP A 192 14.54 -4.14 0.64
C ASP A 192 14.63 -4.16 2.17
N ALA A 193 13.76 -3.42 2.86
CA ALA A 193 13.70 -3.41 4.33
C ALA A 193 13.47 -4.82 4.91
N LEU A 194 12.44 -5.54 4.42
CA LEU A 194 12.14 -6.90 4.86
C LEU A 194 13.28 -7.87 4.56
N LEU A 195 13.99 -7.71 3.45
CA LEU A 195 15.14 -8.54 3.13
C LEU A 195 16.27 -8.38 4.17
N ARG A 196 16.51 -7.16 4.66
CA ARG A 196 17.56 -6.90 5.66
C ARG A 196 17.12 -7.31 7.05
N GLU A 197 15.85 -7.14 7.39
CA GLU A 197 15.26 -7.71 8.60
C GLU A 197 15.45 -9.23 8.65
N VAL A 198 15.04 -9.95 7.59
CA VAL A 198 15.19 -11.42 7.52
C VAL A 198 16.67 -11.83 7.60
N THR A 199 17.56 -11.08 6.96
CA THR A 199 19.01 -11.35 7.02
C THR A 199 19.56 -11.18 8.44
N PHE A 200 19.12 -10.13 9.14
CA PHE A 200 19.46 -9.88 10.53
C PHE A 200 18.98 -11.01 11.45
N VAL A 201 17.70 -11.40 11.35
CA VAL A 201 17.12 -12.51 12.13
C VAL A 201 17.86 -13.83 11.87
N GLN A 202 18.24 -14.11 10.62
CA GLN A 202 19.00 -15.32 10.27
C GLN A 202 20.41 -15.33 10.88
N ALA A 203 21.02 -14.17 11.09
CA ALA A 203 22.35 -14.02 11.68
C ALA A 203 22.35 -14.14 13.21
N MET A 204 21.18 -13.98 13.86
CA MET A 204 21.02 -14.13 15.31
C MET A 204 21.41 -15.53 15.82
N SER A 205 21.61 -15.66 17.14
CA SER A 205 21.80 -16.96 17.76
C SER A 205 20.53 -17.82 17.68
N LEU A 206 20.66 -19.15 17.73
CA LEU A 206 19.50 -20.05 17.75
C LEU A 206 18.56 -19.81 18.95
N ALA A 207 19.09 -19.27 20.05
CA ALA A 207 18.27 -18.91 21.22
C ALA A 207 17.43 -17.67 20.93
N ASP A 208 18.02 -16.66 20.30
CA ASP A 208 17.32 -15.42 19.94
C ASP A 208 16.31 -15.65 18.82
N GLN A 209 16.64 -16.49 17.82
CA GLN A 209 15.67 -16.93 16.80
C GLN A 209 14.47 -17.66 17.44
N ALA A 210 14.70 -18.48 18.46
CA ALA A 210 13.61 -19.13 19.18
C ALA A 210 12.79 -18.14 20.01
N SER A 211 13.41 -17.10 20.56
CA SER A 211 12.71 -16.01 21.25
C SER A 211 11.88 -15.20 20.27
N TYR A 212 12.46 -14.78 19.15
CA TYR A 212 11.77 -14.08 18.05
C TYR A 212 10.50 -14.81 17.59
N LEU A 213 10.58 -16.13 17.36
CA LEU A 213 9.41 -16.93 17.01
C LEU A 213 8.38 -16.99 18.15
N GLY A 214 8.84 -17.01 19.40
CA GLY A 214 7.98 -16.93 20.58
C GLY A 214 7.24 -15.60 20.64
N ASP A 215 7.95 -14.49 20.43
CA ASP A 215 7.42 -13.13 20.44
C ASP A 215 6.35 -12.96 19.35
N ILE A 216 6.65 -13.35 18.10
CA ILE A 216 5.67 -13.34 16.99
C ILE A 216 4.44 -14.17 17.33
N SER A 217 4.62 -15.37 17.89
CA SER A 217 3.48 -16.22 18.25
C SER A 217 2.61 -15.66 19.37
N SER A 218 3.08 -14.64 20.08
CA SER A 218 2.36 -13.94 21.16
C SER A 218 1.58 -12.71 20.68
N ILE A 219 1.84 -12.24 19.45
CA ILE A 219 1.09 -11.13 18.85
C ILE A 219 -0.34 -11.60 18.58
N ASP A 220 -1.31 -10.84 19.08
CA ASP A 220 -2.73 -11.11 18.86
C ASP A 220 -3.18 -10.52 17.52
N LEU A 221 -3.22 -11.38 16.50
CA LEU A 221 -3.69 -11.03 15.16
C LEU A 221 -5.18 -11.33 14.94
N SER A 222 -5.93 -11.74 15.98
CA SER A 222 -7.34 -12.13 15.83
C SER A 222 -8.26 -10.98 15.37
N ALA A 223 -7.82 -9.73 15.55
CA ALA A 223 -8.52 -8.56 15.01
C ALA A 223 -8.49 -8.49 13.47
N LEU A 224 -7.49 -9.12 12.83
CA LEU A 224 -7.38 -9.17 11.36
C LEU A 224 -8.36 -10.17 10.75
N ASP A 225 -8.80 -11.19 11.49
CA ASP A 225 -9.74 -12.22 11.01
C ASP A 225 -11.12 -11.64 10.63
N SER A 226 -11.45 -10.45 11.14
CA SER A 226 -12.70 -9.74 10.82
C SER A 226 -12.58 -8.72 9.69
N LEU A 227 -11.38 -8.48 9.17
CA LEU A 227 -11.18 -7.52 8.08
C LEU A 227 -11.40 -8.19 6.72
N PRO A 228 -11.88 -7.44 5.71
CA PRO A 228 -11.95 -7.94 4.34
C PRO A 228 -10.58 -8.41 3.83
N GLY A 229 -10.58 -9.49 3.05
CA GLY A 229 -9.36 -10.11 2.53
C GLY A 229 -8.56 -9.13 1.68
N TYR A 230 -9.23 -8.39 0.79
CA TYR A 230 -8.62 -7.32 0.00
C TYR A 230 -7.81 -6.34 0.87
N ILE A 231 -8.38 -5.79 1.93
CA ILE A 231 -7.72 -4.81 2.81
C ILE A 231 -6.46 -5.38 3.47
N VAL A 232 -6.53 -6.60 4.01
CA VAL A 232 -5.39 -7.24 4.67
C VAL A 232 -4.29 -7.61 3.68
N ASN A 233 -4.68 -8.16 2.52
CA ASN A 233 -3.74 -8.65 1.54
C ASN A 233 -3.05 -7.51 0.79
N SER A 234 -3.75 -6.42 0.46
CA SER A 234 -3.15 -5.25 -0.18
C SER A 234 -2.08 -4.60 0.71
N PHE A 235 -2.28 -4.60 2.04
CA PHE A 235 -1.26 -4.13 2.98
C PHE A 235 -0.03 -5.06 3.02
N GLN A 236 -0.23 -6.38 3.00
CA GLN A 236 0.89 -7.32 3.15
C GLN A 236 1.65 -7.57 1.85
N SER A 237 1.02 -7.39 0.70
CA SER A 237 1.57 -7.91 -0.55
C SER A 237 2.84 -7.19 -0.99
N ALA A 238 2.91 -5.86 -0.84
CA ALA A 238 4.08 -5.10 -1.26
C ALA A 238 5.37 -5.56 -0.54
N TYR A 239 5.28 -5.91 0.75
CA TYR A 239 6.39 -6.50 1.50
C TYR A 239 6.86 -7.82 0.87
N LEU A 240 5.93 -8.75 0.65
CA LEU A 240 6.26 -10.11 0.21
C LEU A 240 6.71 -10.14 -1.25
N ASP A 241 6.04 -9.38 -2.10
CA ASP A 241 6.31 -9.30 -3.53
C ASP A 241 7.65 -8.60 -3.76
N GLY A 242 7.89 -7.48 -3.07
CA GLY A 242 9.18 -6.79 -3.07
C GLY A 242 10.34 -7.63 -2.55
N PHE A 243 10.15 -8.31 -1.42
CA PHE A 243 11.16 -9.22 -0.87
C PHE A 243 11.50 -10.35 -1.85
N THR A 244 10.49 -10.87 -2.53
CA THR A 244 10.65 -11.91 -3.54
C THR A 244 11.34 -11.37 -4.80
N PHE A 245 10.99 -10.17 -5.24
CA PHE A 245 11.61 -9.46 -6.35
C PHE A 245 13.12 -9.31 -6.12
N HIS A 246 13.53 -8.69 -5.02
CA HIS A 246 14.95 -8.45 -4.71
C HIS A 246 15.77 -9.74 -4.60
N GLN A 247 15.19 -10.83 -4.08
CA GLN A 247 15.85 -12.14 -4.08
C GLN A 247 16.08 -12.71 -5.49
N ARG A 248 15.16 -12.45 -6.43
CA ARG A 248 15.24 -12.97 -7.80
C ARG A 248 16.16 -12.14 -8.68
N VAL A 249 16.11 -10.82 -8.59
CA VAL A 249 16.89 -9.92 -9.46
C VAL A 249 18.33 -9.74 -8.98
N GLY A 250 18.57 -9.94 -7.69
CA GLY A 250 19.91 -9.84 -7.08
C GLY A 250 20.15 -8.48 -6.44
N LEU A 251 21.18 -8.41 -5.58
CA LEU A 251 21.42 -7.25 -4.70
C LEU A 251 22.47 -6.27 -5.20
N ASP A 252 23.19 -6.61 -6.27
CA ASP A 252 24.30 -5.80 -6.78
C ASP A 252 23.83 -4.43 -7.30
N GLU A 253 22.55 -4.30 -7.63
CA GLU A 253 21.92 -3.10 -8.20
C GLU A 253 20.69 -2.66 -7.39
N ILE A 254 20.54 -3.08 -6.13
CA ILE A 254 19.33 -2.77 -5.33
C ILE A 254 19.08 -1.26 -5.21
N ASP A 255 20.15 -0.48 -5.08
CA ASP A 255 20.07 0.97 -4.96
C ASP A 255 19.62 1.64 -6.26
N SER A 256 19.81 1.02 -7.44
CA SER A 256 19.29 1.61 -8.69
C SER A 256 17.77 1.50 -8.79
N HIS A 257 17.15 0.52 -8.14
CA HIS A 257 15.68 0.39 -8.11
C HIS A 257 15.00 1.56 -7.37
N PHE A 258 15.73 2.35 -6.58
CA PHE A 258 15.20 3.56 -5.94
C PHE A 258 15.32 4.82 -6.81
N VAL A 259 16.10 4.74 -7.90
CA VAL A 259 16.33 5.86 -8.83
C VAL A 259 15.59 5.63 -10.15
N ASP A 260 15.47 4.37 -10.55
CA ASP A 260 14.83 3.87 -11.76
C ASP A 260 13.96 2.69 -11.32
N LEU A 261 12.71 3.00 -10.96
CA LEU A 261 11.74 2.01 -10.49
C LEU A 261 11.41 1.03 -11.62
N PRO A 262 11.05 -0.23 -11.29
CA PRO A 262 10.33 -1.08 -12.24
C PRO A 262 9.07 -0.35 -12.76
N GLU A 263 8.63 -0.72 -13.95
CA GLU A 263 7.57 0.01 -14.67
C GLU A 263 6.15 -0.47 -14.28
N SER A 264 6.03 -1.64 -13.64
CA SER A 264 4.74 -2.22 -13.29
C SER A 264 4.81 -3.26 -12.17
N SER A 265 3.67 -3.55 -11.53
CA SER A 265 3.58 -4.67 -10.60
C SER A 265 3.85 -6.02 -11.26
N GLU A 266 3.61 -6.18 -12.56
CA GLU A 266 4.01 -7.38 -13.31
C GLU A 266 5.53 -7.59 -13.21
N GLN A 267 6.35 -6.55 -13.41
CA GLN A 267 7.80 -6.66 -13.29
C GLN A 267 8.25 -7.01 -11.85
N ILE A 268 7.51 -6.55 -10.83
CA ILE A 268 7.74 -6.95 -9.44
C ILE A 268 7.44 -8.44 -9.23
N LEU A 269 6.34 -8.92 -9.79
CA LEU A 269 5.85 -10.29 -9.62
C LEU A 269 6.59 -11.32 -10.49
N ASP A 270 7.04 -10.92 -11.67
CA ASP A 270 7.75 -11.73 -12.65
C ASP A 270 9.12 -11.13 -13.01
N ALA A 271 10.17 -11.81 -12.55
CA ALA A 271 11.54 -11.35 -12.77
C ALA A 271 12.03 -11.53 -14.21
N ASP A 272 11.36 -12.33 -15.03
CA ASP A 272 11.66 -12.45 -16.46
C ASP A 272 11.08 -11.24 -17.22
N SER A 273 9.87 -10.77 -16.88
CA SER A 273 9.29 -9.50 -17.40
C SER A 273 10.19 -8.31 -17.04
N TYR A 274 10.65 -8.20 -15.77
CA TYR A 274 11.61 -7.16 -15.37
C TYR A 274 12.92 -7.21 -16.17
N ARG A 275 13.54 -8.39 -16.31
CA ARG A 275 14.81 -8.54 -17.05
C ARG A 275 14.65 -8.32 -18.55
N ALA A 276 13.45 -8.51 -19.08
CA ALA A 276 13.12 -8.22 -20.46
C ALA A 276 12.87 -6.73 -20.71
N ASP A 277 12.76 -5.91 -19.65
CA ASP A 277 12.32 -4.52 -19.72
C ASP A 277 10.96 -4.44 -20.45
N GLU A 278 10.02 -5.28 -20.01
CA GLU A 278 8.68 -5.35 -20.56
C GLU A 278 7.86 -4.13 -20.16
N GLN A 279 7.48 -3.34 -21.16
CA GLN A 279 6.79 -2.07 -20.96
C GLN A 279 5.28 -2.30 -21.02
N PRO A 280 4.52 -1.80 -20.03
CA PRO A 280 3.06 -1.85 -20.07
C PRO A 280 2.51 -1.28 -21.37
N ARG A 281 1.48 -1.93 -21.91
CA ARG A 281 0.77 -1.42 -23.08
C ARG A 281 -0.05 -0.21 -22.65
N GLU A 282 0.05 0.86 -23.43
CA GLU A 282 -0.75 2.07 -23.21
C GLU A 282 -2.25 1.76 -23.35
N VAL A 283 -3.00 1.98 -22.27
CA VAL A 283 -4.46 1.90 -22.22
C VAL A 283 -5.01 3.28 -21.90
N THR A 284 -6.09 3.66 -22.57
CA THR A 284 -6.74 4.97 -22.33
C THR A 284 -8.23 4.78 -22.20
N LEU A 285 -8.83 5.46 -21.23
CA LEU A 285 -10.26 5.62 -21.11
C LEU A 285 -10.68 6.96 -21.73
N PRO A 286 -11.70 7.01 -22.62
CA PRO A 286 -12.22 8.27 -23.11
C PRO A 286 -12.67 9.18 -21.96
N ASP A 287 -12.45 10.48 -22.11
CA ASP A 287 -12.99 11.48 -21.18
C ASP A 287 -14.51 11.44 -21.22
N TYR A 288 -15.13 11.17 -20.06
CA TYR A 288 -16.58 11.13 -19.92
C TYR A 288 -17.00 11.80 -18.62
N GLU A 289 -17.84 12.82 -18.70
CA GLU A 289 -18.39 13.50 -17.53
C GLU A 289 -19.73 12.85 -17.16
N ILE A 290 -19.84 12.36 -15.93
CA ILE A 290 -21.11 11.87 -15.37
C ILE A 290 -21.73 13.02 -14.56
N PRO A 291 -22.92 13.54 -14.92
CA PRO A 291 -23.53 14.64 -14.20
C PRO A 291 -23.75 14.33 -12.71
N GLY A 292 -23.12 15.10 -11.84
CA GLY A 292 -23.24 14.94 -10.38
C GLY A 292 -22.15 14.07 -9.75
N TYR A 293 -21.24 13.52 -10.55
CA TYR A 293 -20.07 12.79 -10.08
C TYR A 293 -18.79 13.58 -10.41
N GLU A 294 -17.76 13.29 -9.63
CA GLU A 294 -16.40 13.79 -9.81
C GLU A 294 -15.47 12.59 -10.01
N VAL A 295 -14.45 12.73 -10.86
CA VAL A 295 -13.41 11.71 -10.99
C VAL A 295 -12.57 11.77 -9.72
N TRP A 296 -12.56 10.68 -8.97
CA TRP A 296 -11.84 10.58 -7.70
C TRP A 296 -10.49 9.86 -7.88
N PHE A 297 -10.45 8.86 -8.75
CA PHE A 297 -9.23 8.10 -9.04
C PHE A 297 -9.14 7.80 -10.53
N ASP A 298 -7.95 7.90 -11.11
CA ASP A 298 -7.71 7.78 -12.56
C ASP A 298 -6.26 7.37 -12.87
N ALA A 299 -5.94 6.10 -12.62
CA ALA A 299 -4.60 5.55 -12.78
C ALA A 299 -4.65 4.05 -13.18
N PRO A 300 -3.53 3.44 -13.58
CA PRO A 300 -3.45 1.99 -13.76
C PRO A 300 -3.74 1.25 -12.44
N ALA A 301 -4.50 0.16 -12.50
CA ALA A 301 -4.62 -0.80 -11.40
C ALA A 301 -3.35 -1.67 -11.30
N GLY A 302 -2.89 -2.18 -12.44
CA GLY A 302 -1.77 -3.10 -12.51
C GLY A 302 -2.17 -4.55 -12.22
N GLN A 303 -1.29 -5.48 -12.56
CA GLN A 303 -1.53 -6.92 -12.34
C GLN A 303 -1.89 -7.22 -10.88
N LYS A 304 -1.17 -6.61 -9.92
CA LYS A 304 -1.35 -6.99 -8.52
C LYS A 304 -2.70 -6.58 -7.94
N ASP A 305 -3.16 -5.37 -8.21
CA ASP A 305 -4.45 -4.93 -7.68
C ASP A 305 -5.60 -5.78 -8.23
N LEU A 306 -5.53 -6.16 -9.51
CA LEU A 306 -6.50 -7.09 -10.12
C LEU A 306 -6.47 -8.47 -9.46
N GLU A 307 -5.28 -9.04 -9.18
CA GLU A 307 -5.14 -10.30 -8.44
C GLU A 307 -5.81 -10.22 -7.06
N LEU A 308 -5.56 -9.13 -6.33
CA LEU A 308 -6.08 -8.91 -4.97
C LEU A 308 -7.59 -8.72 -4.97
N LEU A 309 -8.11 -7.88 -5.86
CA LEU A 309 -9.54 -7.64 -6.01
C LEU A 309 -10.30 -8.93 -6.27
N LEU A 310 -9.83 -9.73 -7.23
CA LEU A 310 -10.50 -10.97 -7.62
C LEU A 310 -10.48 -12.05 -6.51
N THR A 311 -9.46 -12.05 -5.64
CA THR A 311 -9.24 -13.12 -4.65
C THR A 311 -10.35 -13.23 -3.59
N ASP A 312 -11.14 -12.17 -3.35
CA ASP A 312 -12.26 -12.22 -2.39
C ASP A 312 -13.49 -12.94 -2.98
N GLY A 313 -13.70 -12.87 -4.30
CA GLY A 313 -14.84 -13.49 -4.99
C GLY A 313 -14.52 -14.75 -5.79
N VAL A 314 -13.24 -14.99 -6.10
CA VAL A 314 -12.76 -16.03 -7.01
C VAL A 314 -11.70 -16.89 -6.30
N PRO A 315 -11.63 -18.21 -6.52
CA PRO A 315 -10.56 -19.03 -5.94
C PRO A 315 -9.17 -18.45 -6.25
N THR A 316 -8.30 -18.36 -5.25
CA THR A 316 -7.01 -17.65 -5.34
C THR A 316 -6.16 -18.03 -6.55
N ASN A 317 -6.08 -19.33 -6.91
CA ASN A 317 -5.30 -19.73 -8.08
C ASN A 317 -5.90 -19.23 -9.40
N ASP A 318 -7.23 -19.16 -9.49
CA ASP A 318 -7.93 -18.71 -10.68
C ASP A 318 -7.82 -17.17 -10.80
N ALA A 319 -7.86 -16.45 -9.66
CA ALA A 319 -7.57 -15.01 -9.60
C ALA A 319 -6.14 -14.67 -10.04
N ILE A 320 -5.15 -15.41 -9.53
CA ILE A 320 -3.74 -15.27 -9.94
C ILE A 320 -3.59 -15.57 -11.44
N GLU A 321 -4.16 -16.68 -11.94
CA GLU A 321 -4.06 -17.03 -13.36
C GLU A 321 -4.71 -15.98 -14.26
N ALA A 322 -5.86 -15.42 -13.85
CA ALA A 322 -6.56 -14.38 -14.59
C ALA A 322 -5.77 -13.05 -14.64
N ALA A 323 -5.10 -12.67 -13.55
CA ALA A 323 -4.30 -11.46 -13.49
C ALA A 323 -2.93 -11.61 -14.18
N GLN A 324 -2.35 -12.81 -14.21
CA GLN A 324 -1.01 -13.06 -14.78
C GLN A 324 -0.86 -12.74 -16.28
N GLY A 325 -1.95 -12.71 -17.03
CA GLY A 325 -1.92 -12.39 -18.46
C GLY A 325 -2.05 -10.90 -18.76
N TRP A 326 -1.84 -10.05 -17.75
CA TRP A 326 -1.91 -8.60 -17.83
C TRP A 326 -0.87 -8.05 -18.79
N GLY A 327 -1.31 -7.24 -19.76
CA GLY A 327 -0.41 -6.49 -20.63
C GLY A 327 -0.52 -4.98 -20.46
N GLY A 328 -1.46 -4.48 -19.66
CA GLY A 328 -1.72 -3.06 -19.44
C GLY A 328 -3.18 -2.80 -19.08
N ASP A 329 -3.45 -1.80 -18.25
CA ASP A 329 -4.81 -1.38 -17.92
C ASP A 329 -4.91 0.12 -17.62
N TRP A 330 -6.14 0.58 -17.47
CA TRP A 330 -6.46 1.86 -16.88
C TRP A 330 -7.77 1.75 -16.11
N ASN A 331 -7.79 2.20 -14.86
CA ASN A 331 -8.99 2.23 -14.07
C ASN A 331 -9.40 3.67 -13.71
N ARG A 332 -10.70 3.89 -13.59
CA ARG A 332 -11.26 5.19 -13.23
C ARG A 332 -12.43 5.01 -12.29
N VAL A 333 -12.40 5.75 -11.19
CA VAL A 333 -13.47 5.79 -10.18
C VAL A 333 -14.13 7.15 -10.20
N TYR A 334 -15.45 7.16 -10.31
CA TYR A 334 -16.28 8.35 -10.15
C TYR A 334 -17.07 8.25 -8.87
N ASN A 335 -17.09 9.34 -8.09
CA ASN A 335 -17.88 9.42 -6.87
C ASN A 335 -18.89 10.56 -6.92
N ALA A 336 -20.06 10.34 -6.35
CA ALA A 336 -21.06 11.37 -6.11
C ALA A 336 -21.16 11.71 -4.62
N ARG A 337 -21.74 12.87 -4.33
CA ARG A 337 -21.89 13.38 -2.95
C ARG A 337 -22.85 12.57 -2.06
N ASP A 338 -23.59 11.63 -2.64
CA ASP A 338 -24.59 10.80 -1.94
C ASP A 338 -24.05 9.37 -1.66
N GLU A 339 -22.73 9.18 -1.64
CA GLU A 339 -22.02 7.89 -1.42
C GLU A 339 -22.17 6.87 -2.58
N ASP A 340 -22.63 7.31 -3.75
CA ASP A 340 -22.63 6.49 -4.97
C ASP A 340 -21.26 6.52 -5.64
N ALA A 341 -20.77 5.35 -6.05
CA ALA A 341 -19.54 5.17 -6.84
C ALA A 341 -19.80 4.46 -8.18
N VAL A 342 -18.92 4.73 -9.14
CA VAL A 342 -18.78 4.01 -10.40
C VAL A 342 -17.32 3.61 -10.57
N TYR A 343 -17.07 2.32 -10.73
CA TYR A 343 -15.78 1.74 -11.11
C TYR A 343 -15.78 1.38 -12.60
N VAL A 344 -14.77 1.85 -13.33
CA VAL A 344 -14.54 1.51 -14.73
C VAL A 344 -13.12 0.98 -14.88
N LEU A 345 -12.94 -0.18 -15.51
CA LEU A 345 -11.64 -0.75 -15.86
C LEU A 345 -11.61 -1.02 -17.36
N SER A 346 -10.59 -0.50 -18.04
CA SER A 346 -10.19 -0.95 -19.37
C SER A 346 -8.91 -1.74 -19.24
N TYR A 347 -8.89 -2.95 -19.78
CA TYR A 347 -7.77 -3.88 -19.67
C TYR A 347 -7.34 -4.38 -21.03
N LEU A 348 -6.05 -4.59 -21.22
CA LEU A 348 -5.45 -5.32 -22.34
C LEU A 348 -4.65 -6.50 -21.81
N GLY A 349 -5.00 -7.71 -22.27
CA GLY A 349 -4.21 -8.91 -22.00
C GLY A 349 -3.06 -9.06 -23.01
N ASP A 350 -2.03 -9.80 -22.65
CA ASP A 350 -0.94 -10.19 -23.58
C ASP A 350 -1.45 -10.98 -24.79
N SER A 351 -2.55 -11.70 -24.57
CA SER A 351 -3.26 -12.43 -25.60
C SER A 351 -4.77 -12.38 -25.39
N LYS A 352 -5.48 -12.83 -26.42
CA LYS A 352 -6.95 -13.01 -26.38
C LYS A 352 -7.40 -14.03 -25.32
N ALA A 353 -6.53 -14.98 -24.97
CA ALA A 353 -6.83 -15.97 -23.94
C ALA A 353 -6.78 -15.33 -22.55
N ASP A 354 -5.85 -14.41 -22.34
CA ASP A 354 -5.71 -13.70 -21.07
C ASP A 354 -6.91 -12.76 -20.83
N ALA A 355 -7.36 -12.06 -21.86
CA ALA A 355 -8.61 -11.29 -21.82
C ALA A 355 -9.85 -12.16 -21.59
N GLU A 356 -9.86 -13.42 -22.06
CA GLU A 356 -10.91 -14.39 -21.75
C GLU A 356 -10.90 -14.77 -20.26
N GLN A 357 -9.73 -15.09 -19.72
CA GLN A 357 -9.57 -15.48 -18.32
C GLN A 357 -9.95 -14.34 -17.38
N LEU A 358 -9.53 -13.10 -17.66
CA LEU A 358 -9.89 -11.95 -16.84
C LEU A 358 -11.40 -11.66 -16.89
N ALA A 359 -12.01 -11.70 -18.08
CA ALA A 359 -13.46 -11.47 -18.22
C ALA A 359 -14.30 -12.53 -17.49
N ASP A 360 -13.89 -13.81 -17.56
CA ASP A 360 -14.53 -14.90 -16.83
C ASP A 360 -14.38 -14.70 -15.31
N ALA A 361 -13.17 -14.35 -14.84
CA ALA A 361 -12.91 -14.09 -13.42
C ALA A 361 -13.71 -12.89 -12.87
N PHE A 362 -13.79 -11.78 -13.61
CA PHE A 362 -14.64 -10.64 -13.21
C PHE A 362 -16.12 -11.00 -13.19
N SER A 363 -16.59 -11.84 -14.12
CA SER A 363 -17.98 -12.30 -14.12
C SER A 363 -18.27 -13.12 -12.86
N ASP A 364 -17.38 -14.03 -12.49
CA ASP A 364 -17.49 -14.83 -11.26
C ASP A 364 -17.39 -13.96 -9.99
N TYR A 365 -16.48 -12.98 -9.98
CA TYR A 365 -16.35 -12.00 -8.90
C TYR A 365 -17.63 -11.18 -8.71
N ILE A 366 -18.17 -10.64 -9.80
CA ILE A 366 -19.41 -9.84 -9.79
C ILE A 366 -20.57 -10.67 -9.24
N ASP A 367 -20.72 -11.91 -9.68
CA ASP A 367 -21.77 -12.81 -9.20
C ASP A 367 -21.64 -13.14 -7.71
N ALA A 368 -20.41 -13.13 -7.17
CA ALA A 368 -20.11 -13.47 -5.79
C ALA A 368 -20.18 -12.28 -4.82
N MET A 369 -19.69 -11.12 -5.24
CA MET A 369 -19.36 -10.00 -4.34
C MET A 369 -20.25 -8.77 -4.56
N VAL A 370 -20.56 -8.43 -5.82
CA VAL A 370 -21.16 -7.15 -6.16
C VAL A 370 -22.67 -7.12 -5.80
N PRO A 371 -23.18 -6.03 -5.21
CA PRO A 371 -24.61 -5.89 -4.90
C PRO A 371 -25.51 -6.09 -6.13
N ALA A 372 -26.60 -6.84 -5.98
CA ALA A 372 -27.48 -7.23 -7.10
C ALA A 372 -28.26 -6.05 -7.73
N GLU A 373 -28.34 -4.93 -7.03
CA GLU A 373 -28.92 -3.67 -7.47
C GLU A 373 -27.98 -2.82 -8.32
N ALA A 374 -26.67 -3.08 -8.25
CA ALA A 374 -25.67 -2.37 -9.06
C ALA A 374 -25.85 -2.73 -10.54
N TYR A 375 -25.50 -1.79 -11.41
CA TYR A 375 -25.28 -2.10 -12.82
C TYR A 375 -23.90 -2.70 -12.98
N THR A 376 -23.82 -3.81 -13.72
CA THR A 376 -22.56 -4.44 -14.07
C THR A 376 -22.47 -4.71 -15.58
N LEU A 377 -21.26 -4.54 -16.10
CA LEU A 377 -20.88 -4.90 -17.46
C LEU A 377 -19.50 -5.55 -17.43
N VAL A 378 -19.37 -6.66 -18.14
CA VAL A 378 -18.08 -7.21 -18.57
C VAL A 378 -18.18 -7.43 -20.07
N GLU A 379 -17.49 -6.61 -20.84
CA GLU A 379 -17.44 -6.70 -22.30
C GLU A 379 -16.03 -7.03 -22.74
N ARG A 380 -15.89 -7.97 -23.68
CA ARG A 380 -14.60 -8.40 -24.23
C ARG A 380 -14.59 -8.20 -25.73
N ASP A 381 -13.53 -7.58 -26.25
CA ASP A 381 -13.22 -7.51 -27.68
C ASP A 381 -11.75 -7.89 -27.91
N GLU A 382 -11.52 -8.99 -28.61
CA GLU A 382 -10.19 -9.56 -28.84
C GLU A 382 -9.38 -9.77 -27.55
N ASP A 383 -8.33 -8.97 -27.34
CA ASP A 383 -7.45 -8.96 -26.17
C ASP A 383 -7.80 -7.85 -25.17
N ALA A 384 -8.94 -7.16 -25.36
CA ALA A 384 -9.41 -6.11 -24.47
C ALA A 384 -10.60 -6.56 -23.62
N VAL A 385 -10.68 -6.03 -22.38
CA VAL A 385 -11.83 -6.18 -21.48
C VAL A 385 -12.23 -4.81 -20.94
N LEU A 386 -13.53 -4.50 -20.98
CA LEU A 386 -14.15 -3.36 -20.31
C LEU A 386 -15.02 -3.88 -19.17
N VAL A 387 -14.76 -3.42 -17.95
CA VAL A 387 -15.59 -3.68 -16.77
C VAL A 387 -16.20 -2.37 -16.31
N ILE A 388 -17.50 -2.36 -16.03
CA ILE A 388 -18.20 -1.23 -15.41
C ILE A 388 -19.02 -1.78 -14.25
N ILE A 389 -18.86 -1.19 -13.07
CA ILE A 389 -19.67 -1.48 -11.89
C ILE A 389 -20.17 -0.14 -11.34
N ALA A 390 -21.48 0.08 -11.35
CA ALA A 390 -22.09 1.34 -10.93
C ALA A 390 -23.17 1.10 -9.89
N SER A 391 -23.06 1.80 -8.76
CA SER A 391 -24.04 1.79 -7.66
C SER A 391 -25.42 2.31 -8.11
N ASP A 392 -25.47 3.39 -8.90
CA ASP A 392 -26.69 3.83 -9.59
C ASP A 392 -26.84 3.09 -10.95
N PRO A 393 -27.79 2.15 -11.07
CA PRO A 393 -27.95 1.39 -12.30
C PRO A 393 -28.47 2.21 -13.48
N ALA A 394 -28.92 3.46 -13.26
CA ALA A 394 -29.35 4.35 -14.32
C ALA A 394 -28.19 4.89 -15.17
N ILE A 395 -26.97 4.90 -14.65
CA ILE A 395 -25.79 5.52 -15.29
C ILE A 395 -25.08 4.53 -16.21
N GLY A 396 -25.04 3.26 -15.82
CA GLY A 396 -24.32 2.20 -16.53
C GLY A 396 -24.54 2.11 -18.04
N PRO A 397 -25.79 2.14 -18.55
CA PRO A 397 -26.04 2.03 -20.00
C PRO A 397 -25.40 3.15 -20.84
N ASP A 398 -25.36 4.38 -20.32
CA ASP A 398 -24.78 5.53 -21.04
C ASP A 398 -23.24 5.45 -21.02
N LEU A 399 -22.65 4.87 -19.96
CA LEU A 399 -21.22 4.58 -19.90
C LEU A 399 -20.83 3.47 -20.86
N ALA A 400 -21.59 2.36 -20.87
CA ALA A 400 -21.34 1.25 -21.79
C ALA A 400 -21.24 1.74 -23.25
N GLU A 401 -22.17 2.60 -23.69
CA GLU A 401 -22.14 3.18 -25.04
C GLU A 401 -20.96 4.14 -25.27
N ALA A 402 -20.47 4.80 -24.23
CA ALA A 402 -19.37 5.75 -24.33
C ALA A 402 -17.98 5.08 -24.36
N PHE A 403 -17.84 3.93 -23.69
CA PHE A 403 -16.58 3.21 -23.50
C PHE A 403 -16.40 2.02 -24.46
N SER A 404 -17.49 1.51 -25.08
CA SER A 404 -17.46 0.50 -26.17
C SER A 404 -17.12 1.13 -27.53
#